data_AF-A0A940W7X6-F1
#
_entry.id   AF-A0A940W7X6-F1
#
_cell.length_a   1.000
_cell.length_b   1.000
_cell.length_c   1.000
_cell.angle_alpha   90.00
_cell.angle_beta   90.00
_cell.angle_gamma   90.00
#
_symmetry.space_group_name_H-M   'P 1'
#
loop_
_entity.id
_entity.type
_entity.pdbx_description
1 polymer ?
#
loop_
_entity_poly.entity_id
_entity_poly.type
_entity_poly.pdbx_seq_one_letter_code
_entity_poly.pdbx_strand_id
1 'polypeptide(L)'
;QAIAHKGFALVDILQPCVTFNKKNTYQWYGKMVYKVPADHDPTDRQKAFALSLEWEERIPVGVLYRLARPSFEEVHPGVGEPPLHARETPQEAVRELIRKRVLALP
;
A
#
# COMPACT_ATOMS: atom_id res chain seq x y z
N GLN A 1 1.70 7.13 -10.29
CA GLN A 1 2.88 6.50 -9.65
C GLN A 1 2.49 5.32 -8.76
N ALA A 2 1.55 5.47 -7.83
CA ALA A 2 1.16 4.39 -6.90
C ALA A 2 0.70 3.09 -7.57
N ILE A 3 -0.23 3.12 -8.54
CA ILE A 3 -0.69 1.91 -9.24
C ILE A 3 0.44 1.16 -9.96
N ALA A 4 1.42 1.91 -10.49
CA ALA A 4 2.56 1.34 -11.20
C ALA A 4 3.69 0.90 -10.25
N HIS A 5 3.59 1.20 -8.96
CA HIS A 5 4.60 0.79 -7.99
C HIS A 5 4.49 -0.71 -7.73
N LYS A 6 5.60 -1.43 -7.91
CA LYS A 6 5.69 -2.85 -7.57
C LYS A 6 5.88 -3.00 -6.06
N GLY A 7 4.78 -3.21 -5.36
CA GLY A 7 4.76 -3.34 -3.90
C GLY A 7 3.62 -2.54 -3.29
N PHE A 8 3.64 -2.40 -1.97
CA PHE A 8 2.64 -1.63 -1.25
C PHE A 8 2.82 -0.12 -1.50
N ALA A 9 1.74 0.55 -1.90
CA ALA A 9 1.70 2.00 -2.06
C ALA A 9 0.54 2.59 -1.25
N LEU A 10 0.85 3.64 -0.48
CA LEU A 10 -0.15 4.45 0.23
C LEU A 10 -0.23 5.83 -0.41
N VAL A 11 -1.45 6.27 -0.70
CA VAL A 11 -1.74 7.64 -1.14
C VAL A 11 -2.76 8.21 -0.16
N ASP A 12 -2.30 9.08 0.73
CA ASP A 12 -3.20 9.87 1.56
C ASP A 12 -3.68 11.09 0.76
N ILE A 13 -5.00 11.27 0.68
CA ILE A 13 -5.64 12.32 -0.10
C ILE A 13 -6.34 13.26 0.87
N LEU A 14 -5.84 14.49 0.96
CA LEU A 14 -6.47 15.55 1.72
C LEU A 14 -7.81 15.93 1.08
N GLN A 15 -8.88 15.32 1.56
CA GLN A 15 -10.23 15.48 1.02
C GLN A 15 -11.06 16.40 1.93
N PRO A 16 -11.49 17.58 1.45
CA PRO A 16 -12.38 18.43 2.24
C PRO A 16 -13.76 17.76 2.40
N CYS A 17 -14.37 17.91 3.58
CA CYS A 17 -15.74 17.50 3.85
C CYS A 17 -16.62 18.76 3.98
N VAL A 18 -17.28 19.14 2.88
CA VAL A 18 -18.02 20.41 2.77
C VAL A 18 -19.18 20.52 3.74
N THR A 19 -19.78 19.38 4.14
CA THR A 19 -20.95 19.35 5.03
C THR A 19 -20.57 19.62 6.49
N PHE A 20 -19.58 18.89 7.01
CA PHE A 20 -19.31 18.84 8.45
C PHE A 20 -18.02 19.56 8.87
N ASN A 21 -16.96 19.51 8.07
CA ASN A 21 -15.68 20.11 8.44
C ASN A 21 -15.55 21.52 7.85
N LYS A 22 -15.89 22.53 8.65
CA LYS A 22 -15.81 23.95 8.27
C LYS A 22 -14.42 24.56 8.49
N LYS A 23 -13.48 23.82 9.09
CA LYS A 23 -12.10 24.27 9.34
C LYS A 23 -11.19 23.92 8.16
N ASN A 24 -11.11 22.64 7.81
CA ASN A 24 -10.21 22.15 6.76
C ASN A 24 -10.93 22.20 5.40
N THR A 25 -11.19 23.42 4.93
CA THR A 25 -11.88 23.69 3.67
C THR A 25 -10.93 23.57 2.47
N TYR A 26 -11.48 23.55 1.25
CA TYR A 26 -10.68 23.60 0.02
C TYR A 26 -9.71 24.81 -0.01
N GLN A 27 -10.21 25.99 0.36
CA GLN A 27 -9.40 27.21 0.41
C GLN A 27 -8.30 27.14 1.47
N TRP A 28 -8.58 26.51 2.61
CA TRP A 28 -7.58 26.32 3.66
C TRP A 28 -6.47 25.39 3.18
N TYR A 29 -6.80 24.18 2.72
CA TYR A 29 -5.81 23.25 2.18
C TYR A 29 -4.97 23.88 1.07
N GLY A 30 -5.59 24.63 0.15
CA GLY A 30 -4.87 25.31 -0.93
C GLY A 30 -3.81 26.31 -0.48
N LYS A 31 -3.92 26.86 0.74
CA LYS A 31 -2.90 27.73 1.35
C LYS A 31 -1.83 26.96 2.12
N MET A 32 -2.21 25.83 2.73
CA MET A 32 -1.34 25.01 3.56
C MET A 32 -0.40 24.14 2.72
N VAL A 33 -0.88 23.59 1.61
CA VAL A 33 -0.12 22.59 0.86
C VAL A 33 1.04 23.21 0.09
N TYR A 34 2.15 22.50 0.02
CA TYR A 34 3.25 22.80 -0.89
C TYR A 34 3.76 21.51 -1.53
N LYS A 35 4.25 21.61 -2.77
CA LYS A 35 4.86 20.47 -3.43
C LYS A 35 6.24 20.22 -2.83
N VAL A 36 6.52 18.97 -2.48
CA VAL A 36 7.85 18.55 -2.06
C VAL A 36 8.88 18.97 -3.14
N PRO A 37 10.04 19.53 -2.75
CA PRO A 37 11.08 19.97 -3.68
C PRO A 37 11.55 18.87 -4.63
N ALA A 38 11.99 19.25 -5.83
CA ALA A 38 12.43 18.29 -6.86
C ALA A 38 13.75 17.58 -6.51
N ASP A 39 14.56 18.18 -5.63
CA ASP A 39 15.81 17.66 -5.09
C ASP A 39 15.61 16.81 -3.82
N HIS A 40 14.37 16.63 -3.35
CA HIS A 40 14.06 15.69 -2.29
C HIS A 40 14.43 14.26 -2.72
N ASP A 41 15.18 13.57 -1.87
CA ASP A 41 15.50 12.15 -2.06
C ASP A 41 14.43 11.28 -1.39
N PRO A 42 13.54 10.62 -2.17
CA PRO A 42 12.48 9.78 -1.61
C PRO A 42 13.00 8.44 -1.06
N THR A 43 14.30 8.15 -1.15
CA THR A 43 14.89 6.93 -0.59
C THR A 43 15.42 7.14 0.83
N ASP A 44 15.62 8.39 1.26
CA ASP A 44 15.98 8.75 2.62
C ASP A 44 14.77 8.65 3.56
N ARG A 45 14.70 7.53 4.30
CA ARG A 45 13.59 7.26 5.21
C ARG A 45 13.46 8.31 6.32
N GLN A 46 14.57 8.88 6.81
CA GLN A 46 14.52 9.84 7.92
C GLN A 46 13.94 11.18 7.43
N LYS A 47 14.41 11.68 6.28
CA LYS A 47 13.87 12.90 5.68
C LYS A 47 12.41 12.75 5.27
N ALA A 48 12.06 11.62 4.68
CA ALA A 48 10.67 11.33 4.31
C ALA A 48 9.75 11.32 5.54
N PHE A 49 10.21 10.75 6.66
CA PHE A 49 9.46 10.73 7.89
C PHE A 49 9.34 12.13 8.50
N ALA A 50 10.41 12.93 8.51
CA ALA A 50 10.37 14.32 8.96
C ALA A 50 9.34 15.15 8.17
N LEU A 51 9.33 15.05 6.83
CA LEU A 51 8.31 15.67 5.98
C LEU A 51 6.90 15.23 6.36
N SER A 52 6.69 13.93 6.63
CA SER A 52 5.34 13.42 6.97
C SER A 52 4.75 13.97 8.27
N LEU A 53 5.58 14.56 9.13
CA LEU A 53 5.17 15.16 10.40
C LEU A 53 4.78 16.65 10.25
N GLU A 54 5.05 17.28 9.10
CA GLU A 54 4.68 18.66 8.84
C GLU A 54 3.15 18.78 8.66
N TRP A 55 2.51 19.60 9.50
CA TRP A 55 1.06 19.78 9.47
C TRP A 55 0.59 21.19 9.84
N GLU A 56 1.24 21.80 10.84
CA GLU A 56 0.72 23.05 11.45
C GLU A 56 0.94 24.28 10.60
N GLU A 57 2.13 24.44 10.00
CA GLU A 57 2.44 25.59 9.15
C GLU A 57 2.12 25.31 7.68
N ARG A 58 2.59 24.16 7.19
CA ARG A 58 2.54 23.74 5.79
C ARG A 58 2.36 22.23 5.73
N ILE A 59 1.79 21.74 4.63
CA ILE A 59 1.53 20.31 4.41
C ILE A 59 2.23 19.87 3.12
N PRO A 60 3.26 19.01 3.18
CA PRO A 60 3.95 18.54 1.99
C PRO A 60 3.06 17.59 1.18
N VAL A 61 2.98 17.83 -0.12
CA VAL A 61 2.29 16.95 -1.07
C VAL A 61 3.25 16.48 -2.15
N GLY A 62 3.17 15.20 -2.49
CA GLY A 62 4.07 14.55 -3.45
C GLY A 62 4.46 13.15 -3.00
N VAL A 63 5.56 12.64 -3.54
CA VAL A 63 6.13 11.37 -3.11
C VAL A 63 7.08 11.64 -1.95
N LEU A 64 6.66 11.29 -0.73
CA LEU A 64 7.50 11.45 0.46
C LEU A 64 8.58 10.36 0.52
N TYR A 65 8.17 9.10 0.29
CA TYR A 65 9.04 7.93 0.37
C TYR A 65 8.76 6.96 -0.76
N ARG A 66 9.82 6.34 -1.31
CA ARG A 66 9.73 5.29 -2.31
C ARG A 66 10.99 4.41 -2.24
N LEU A 67 10.79 3.11 -2.14
CA LEU A 67 11.86 2.13 -2.14
C LEU A 67 11.41 0.90 -2.93
N ALA A 68 12.33 0.25 -3.63
CA ALA A 68 12.09 -1.03 -4.27
C ALA A 68 12.49 -2.17 -3.32
N ARG A 69 11.54 -3.06 -3.02
CA ARG A 69 11.75 -4.30 -2.25
C ARG A 69 10.95 -5.42 -2.89
N PRO A 70 11.35 -6.69 -2.69
CA PRO A 70 10.55 -7.82 -3.12
C PRO A 70 9.12 -7.69 -2.61
N SER A 71 8.15 -7.78 -3.51
CA SER A 71 6.73 -7.80 -3.15
C SER A 71 6.36 -9.13 -2.48
N PHE A 72 5.18 -9.21 -1.89
CA PHE A 72 4.71 -10.47 -1.28
C PHE A 72 4.63 -11.59 -2.32
N GLU A 73 4.14 -11.27 -3.51
CA GLU A 73 3.98 -12.17 -4.64
C GLU A 73 5.32 -12.71 -5.16
N GLU A 74 6.40 -11.93 -5.06
CA GLU A 74 7.74 -12.33 -5.50
C GLU A 74 8.43 -13.29 -4.52
N VAL A 75 8.04 -13.31 -3.24
CA VAL A 75 8.69 -14.12 -2.20
C VAL A 75 7.84 -15.27 -1.68
N HIS A 76 6.52 -15.25 -1.90
CA HIS A 76 5.63 -16.28 -1.36
C HIS A 76 5.60 -17.51 -2.28
N PRO A 77 6.05 -18.69 -1.83
CA PRO A 77 6.19 -19.87 -2.68
C PRO A 77 4.86 -20.40 -3.25
N GLY A 78 3.72 -20.06 -2.62
CA GLY A 78 2.39 -20.41 -3.13
C GLY A 78 1.87 -19.48 -4.23
N VAL A 79 2.46 -18.28 -4.38
CA VAL A 79 2.06 -17.28 -5.37
C VAL A 79 2.97 -17.41 -6.59
N GLY A 80 2.38 -17.36 -7.78
CA GLY A 80 3.09 -17.56 -9.03
C GLY A 80 2.13 -17.86 -10.19
N GLU A 81 2.69 -18.02 -11.37
CA GLU A 81 1.94 -18.35 -12.59
C GLU A 81 1.83 -19.86 -12.79
N PRO A 82 0.68 -20.38 -13.29
CA PRO A 82 -0.55 -19.65 -13.59
C PRO A 82 -1.32 -19.28 -12.29
N PRO A 83 -2.27 -18.33 -12.33
CA PRO A 83 -3.09 -17.99 -11.15
C PRO A 83 -3.86 -19.20 -10.64
N LEU A 84 -4.22 -19.19 -9.36
CA LEU A 84 -4.78 -20.38 -8.68
C LEU A 84 -5.96 -21.02 -9.41
N HIS A 85 -6.86 -20.23 -9.98
CA HIS A 85 -8.03 -20.74 -10.72
C HIS A 85 -7.69 -21.50 -12.01
N ALA A 86 -6.50 -21.26 -12.56
CA ALA A 86 -5.99 -21.89 -13.78
C ALA A 86 -4.99 -23.01 -13.48
N ARG A 87 -4.69 -23.28 -12.21
CA ARG A 87 -3.86 -24.43 -11.81
C ARG A 87 -4.70 -25.70 -11.82
N GLU A 88 -4.12 -26.79 -12.31
CA GLU A 88 -4.75 -28.11 -12.19
C GLU A 88 -4.77 -28.54 -10.71
N THR A 89 -5.94 -28.99 -10.24
CA THR A 89 -6.08 -29.48 -8.86
C THR A 89 -5.95 -31.00 -8.85
N PRO A 90 -4.89 -31.57 -8.23
CA PRO A 90 -4.71 -33.02 -8.17
C PRO A 90 -5.75 -33.65 -7.24
N GLN A 91 -6.83 -34.17 -7.83
CA GLN A 91 -8.01 -34.69 -7.13
C GLN A 91 -7.66 -35.77 -6.10
N GLU A 92 -6.77 -36.70 -6.44
CA GLU A 92 -6.37 -37.76 -5.50
C GLU A 92 -5.59 -37.24 -4.29
N ALA A 93 -4.69 -36.27 -4.49
CA ALA A 93 -3.98 -35.65 -3.37
C ALA A 93 -4.94 -34.92 -2.41
N VAL A 94 -5.95 -34.25 -2.97
CA VAL A 94 -7.01 -33.60 -2.18
C VAL A 94 -7.85 -34.63 -1.43
N ARG A 95 -8.27 -35.72 -2.09
CA ARG A 95 -9.02 -36.82 -1.45
C ARG A 95 -8.26 -37.43 -0.29
N GLU A 96 -6.96 -37.67 -0.45
CA GLU A 96 -6.10 -38.18 0.61
C GLU A 96 -5.97 -37.22 1.80
N LEU A 97 -5.83 -35.91 1.55
CA LEU A 97 -5.81 -34.89 2.61
C LEU A 97 -7.13 -34.86 3.39
N ILE A 98 -8.27 -34.96 2.70
CA ILE A 98 -9.59 -35.02 3.33
C ILE A 98 -9.72 -36.30 4.17
N ARG A 99 -9.39 -37.47 3.61
CA ARG A 99 -9.46 -38.75 4.33
C ARG A 99 -8.64 -38.73 5.62
N LYS A 100 -7.39 -38.25 5.56
CA LYS A 100 -6.50 -38.13 6.73
C LYS A 100 -7.08 -37.26 7.83
N ARG A 101 -7.90 -36.26 7.49
CA ARG A 101 -8.45 -35.30 8.46
C ARG A 101 -9.83 -35.69 8.97
N VAL A 102 -10.63 -36.38 8.16
CA VAL A 102 -11.95 -36.92 8.53
C VAL A 102 -11.81 -38.17 9.40
N LEU A 103 -10.84 -39.05 9.11
CA LEU A 103 -10.58 -40.27 9.90
C LEU A 103 -9.77 -40.02 11.19
N ALA A 104 -9.28 -38.78 11.39
CA ALA A 104 -8.54 -38.36 12.58
C ALA A 104 -9.36 -37.46 13.53
N LEU A 105 -10.65 -37.24 13.23
CA LEU A 105 -11.61 -36.67 14.17
C LEU A 105 -12.21 -37.82 15.00
N PRO A 106 -12.33 -37.67 16.33
CA PRO A 106 -12.88 -38.72 17.20
C PRO A 106 -14.34 -39.05 16.87
#